data_AF-A0A5D3DTC3-F1
#
_entry.id   AF-A0A5D3DTC3-F1
#
_cell.length_a   1.000
_cell.length_b   1.000
_cell.length_c   1.000
_cell.angle_alpha   90.00
_cell.angle_beta   90.00
_cell.angle_gamma   90.00
#
_symmetry.space_group_name_H-M   'P 1'
#
loop_
_entity.id
_entity.type
_entity.pdbx_description
1 polymer ?
#
loop_
_entity_poly.entity_id
_entity_poly.type
_entity_poly.pdbx_seq_one_letter_code
_entity_poly.pdbx_strand_id
1 'polypeptide(L)' 'MIATEAARADKFVRGLRLDIQGLVRAFRPTTHADALRLAVDLSLQERANSSKSVVENVRRMKIVE' A
#
# COMPACT_ATOMS: atom_id res chain seq x y z
N MET A 1 21.62 6.14 21.34
CA MET A 1 20.61 6.85 20.52
C MET A 1 19.30 6.06 20.60
N ILE A 2 18.28 6.59 21.26
CA ILE A 2 16.94 5.97 21.27
C ILE A 2 16.29 6.32 19.93
N ALA A 3 15.86 5.32 19.16
CA ALA A 3 15.09 5.56 17.95
C ALA A 3 13.72 6.11 18.34
N THR A 4 13.38 7.31 17.87
CA THR A 4 12.05 7.87 18.06
C THR A 4 11.02 6.99 17.32
N GLU A 5 9.77 6.99 17.78
CA GLU A 5 8.70 6.22 17.10
C GLU A 5 8.54 6.64 15.64
N ALA A 6 8.69 7.94 15.34
CA ALA A 6 8.75 8.44 13.97
C ALA A 6 9.91 7.82 13.17
N ALA A 7 11.10 7.69 13.75
CA ALA A 7 12.23 7.04 13.08
C ALA A 7 11.99 5.53 12.86
N ARG A 8 11.25 4.86 13.75
CA ARG A 8 10.79 3.47 13.59
C ARG A 8 9.75 3.34 12.48
N ALA A 9 8.80 4.27 12.40
CA ALA A 9 7.82 4.34 11.33
C ALA A 9 8.51 4.56 9.98
N ASP A 10 9.42 5.53 9.89
CA ASP A 10 10.17 5.82 8.67
C ASP A 10 11.00 4.62 8.20
N LYS A 11 11.64 3.89 9.14
CA LYS A 11 12.38 2.66 8.81
C LYS A 11 11.46 1.59 8.25
N PHE A 12 10.27 1.42 8.81
CA PHE A 12 9.28 0.48 8.31
C PHE A 12 8.80 0.87 6.91
N VAL A 13 8.44 2.13 6.68
CA VAL A 13 7.98 2.63 5.37
C VAL A 13 9.02 2.40 4.28
N ARG A 14 10.31 2.60 4.58
CA ARG A 14 11.42 2.31 3.64
C ARG A 14 11.54 0.84 3.24
N GLY A 15 11.02 -0.09 4.04
CA GLY A 15 11.02 -1.53 3.74
C GLY A 15 9.81 -2.02 2.93
N LEU A 16 8.83 -1.15 2.65
CA LEU A 16 7.63 -1.52 1.89
C LEU A 16 7.91 -1.61 0.37
N ARG A 17 7.07 -2.38 -0.33
CA ARG A 17 7.01 -2.39 -1.80
C ARG A 17 6.64 -1.00 -2.32
N LEU A 18 7.21 -0.61 -3.46
CA LEU A 18 7.10 0.77 -4.01
C LEU A 18 5.66 1.22 -4.30
N ASP A 19 4.81 0.28 -4.74
CA ASP A 19 3.39 0.51 -5.05
C ASP A 19 2.57 0.91 -3.81
N ILE A 20 2.99 0.51 -2.62
CA ILE A 20 2.33 0.84 -1.35
C ILE A 20 3.09 1.94 -0.60
N GLN A 21 4.42 1.97 -0.73
CA GLN A 21 5.31 2.88 0.00
C GLN A 21 4.94 4.35 -0.21
N GLY A 22 4.69 4.77 -1.46
CA GLY A 22 4.34 6.16 -1.76
C GLY A 22 3.05 6.60 -1.08
N LEU A 23 2.05 5.72 -1.05
CA LEU A 23 0.77 5.96 -0.41
C LEU A 23 0.91 6.05 1.11
N VAL A 24 1.53 5.06 1.75
CA VAL A 24 1.76 5.08 3.21
C VAL A 24 2.54 6.34 3.63
N ARG A 25 3.55 6.75 2.86
CA ARG A 25 4.33 7.96 3.12
C ARG A 25 3.49 9.24 3.03
N ALA A 26 2.52 9.31 2.12
CA ALA A 26 1.65 10.47 1.97
C ALA A 26 0.78 10.74 3.21
N PHE A 27 0.43 9.70 3.96
CA PHE A 27 -0.32 9.82 5.23
C PHE A 27 0.55 10.27 6.42
N ARG A 28 1.88 10.30 6.27
CA ARG A 28 2.83 10.77 7.29
C ARG A 28 2.63 10.11 8.68
N PRO A 29 2.72 8.77 8.79
CA PRO A 29 2.56 8.08 10.06
C PRO A 29 3.62 8.52 11.07
N THR A 30 3.19 8.79 12.31
CA THR A 30 4.07 9.23 13.40
C THR A 30 4.49 8.07 14.32
N THR A 31 3.82 6.93 14.21
CA THR A 31 4.11 5.71 14.98
C THR A 31 4.30 4.51 14.05
N HIS A 32 5.01 3.49 14.54
CA HIS A 32 5.16 2.24 13.80
C HIS A 32 3.81 1.54 13.59
N ALA A 33 2.91 1.62 14.58
CA ALA A 33 1.58 1.01 14.51
C ALA A 33 0.71 1.65 13.41
N ASP A 34 0.75 2.97 13.27
CA ASP A 34 0.01 3.68 12.21
C ASP A 34 0.52 3.29 10.83
N ALA A 35 1.85 3.22 10.67
CA ALA A 35 2.47 2.79 9.42
C ALA A 35 2.08 1.34 9.06
N LEU A 36 2.03 0.44 10.05
CA LEU A 36 1.62 -0.95 9.86
C LEU A 36 0.15 -1.04 9.45
N ARG A 37 -0.75 -0.32 10.12
CA ARG A 37 -2.18 -0.30 9.80
C ARG A 37 -2.43 0.19 8.38
N LEU A 38 -1.86 1.33 8.01
CA LEU A 38 -1.98 1.89 6.66
C LEU A 38 -1.46 0.92 5.60
N ALA A 39 -0.32 0.27 5.85
CA ALA A 39 0.26 -0.69 4.92
C ALA A 39 -0.67 -1.90 4.70
N VAL A 40 -1.31 -2.42 5.75
CA VAL A 40 -2.27 -3.54 5.65
C VAL A 40 -3.50 -3.12 4.86
N ASP A 41 -4.12 -1.99 5.22
CA ASP A 41 -5.34 -1.51 4.57
C ASP A 41 -5.12 -1.25 3.07
N LEU A 42 -4.02 -0.58 2.73
CA LEU A 42 -3.66 -0.26 1.35
C LEU A 42 -3.26 -1.50 0.55
N SER A 43 -2.61 -2.49 1.18
CA SER A 43 -2.29 -3.77 0.51
C SER A 43 -3.56 -4.54 0.15
N LEU A 44 -4.56 -4.55 1.02
CA LEU A 44 -5.85 -5.19 0.76
C LEU A 44 -6.59 -4.46 -0.36
N GLN A 45 -6.57 -3.12 -0.35
CA GLN A 45 -7.17 -2.32 -1.41
C GLN A 45 -6.49 -2.52 -2.76
N GLU A 46 -5.15 -2.55 -2.81
CA GLU A 46 -4.39 -2.80 -4.04
C GLU A 46 -4.77 -4.16 -4.63
N ARG A 47 -4.78 -5.21 -3.81
CA ARG A 47 -5.20 -6.57 -4.23
C ARG A 47 -6.64 -6.62 -4.75
N ALA A 48 -7.57 -5.89 -4.11
CA ALA A 48 -8.94 -5.82 -4.58
C ALA A 48 -9.06 -5.06 -5.91
N ASN A 49 -8.29 -3.97 -6.08
CA ASN A 49 -8.29 -3.18 -7.31
C ASN A 49 -7.62 -3.91 -8.48
N SER A 50 -6.53 -4.63 -8.24
CA SER A 50 -5.89 -5.45 -9.27
C SER A 50 -6.77 -6.62 -9.70
N SER A 51 -7.52 -7.24 -8.78
CA SER A 51 -8.54 -8.23 -9.15
C SER A 51 -9.64 -7.64 -10.04
N LYS A 52 -10.15 -6.44 -9.71
CA LYS A 52 -11.16 -5.76 -10.55
C LYS A 52 -10.64 -5.41 -11.94
N SER A 53 -9.39 -4.92 -12.04
CA SER A 53 -8.81 -4.55 -13.34
C SER A 53 -8.63 -5.77 -14.25
N VAL A 54 -8.25 -6.92 -13.68
CA VAL A 54 -8.17 -8.19 -14.42
C VAL A 54 -9.55 -8.62 -14.92
N VAL A 55 -10.59 -8.57 -14.08
CA VAL A 55 -11.95 -8.95 -14.48
C VAL A 55 -12.50 -8.01 -15.57
N GLU A 56 -12.31 -6.70 -15.44
CA GLU A 56 -12.72 -5.73 -16.46
C GLU A 56 -11.95 -5.89 -17.76
N ASN A 57 -10.65 -6.21 -17.72
CA ASN A 57 -9.87 -6.47 -18.92
C ASN A 57 -10.32 -7.76 -19.63
N VAL A 58 -10.67 -8.82 -18.88
CA VAL A 58 -11.24 -10.06 -19.45
C VAL A 58 -12.61 -9.78 -20.08
N ARG A 59 -13.45 -8.94 -19.45
CA ARG A 59 -14.74 -8.53 -20.04
C ARG A 59 -14.54 -7.72 -21.31
N ARG A 60 -13.62 -6.76 -21.31
CA ARG A 60 -13.32 -5.98 -22.53
C ARG A 60 -12.80 -6.85 -23.67
N MET A 61 -12.00 -7.88 -23.38
CA MET A 61 -11.51 -8.79 -24.42
C MET A 61 -12.62 -9.62 -25.08
N LYS A 62 -13.73 -9.90 -24.37
CA LYS A 62 -14.91 -10.59 -24.94
C LYS A 62 -15.83 -9.71 -25.78
N ILE A 63 -15.62 -8.39 -25.81
CA ILE A 63 -16.45 -7.46 -26.60
C ILE A 63 -15.77 -7.14 -27.95
N VAL A 64 -14.53 -7.60 -28.15
CA VAL A 64 -13.76 -7.45 -29.41
C VAL A 64 -13.66 -8.74 -30.23
N GLU A 65 -14.37 -9.81 -29.85
CA GLU A 65 -14.61 -11.01 -30.70
C GLU A 65 -16.06 -11.07 -31.19
#